data_AF-A0A7J4B417-F1
#
_entry.id   AF-A0A7J4B417-F1
#
_cell.length_a   1.000
_cell.length_b   1.000
_cell.length_c   1.000
_cell.angle_alpha   90.00
_cell.angle_beta   90.00
_cell.angle_gamma   90.00
#
_symmetry.space_group_name_H-M   'P 1'
#
loop_
_entity.id
_entity.type
_entity.pdbx_description
1 polymer ?
#
loop_
_entity_poly.entity_id
_entity_poly.type
_entity_poly.pdbx_seq_one_letter_code
_entity_poly.pdbx_strand_id
1 'polypeptide(L)'
;MNFNIRVFIGTFLVSFALALVAFAVLPESDLMLLLKLLALALGITLLSPFWYPHVRGVRKGDMVTITSDAVVGSLRGEALESGRQGQEIRVLTEDGKEIKCKITKYAGTFSRAKVKANDETQVIEIQ
;
A
#
# COMPACT_ATOMS: atom_id res chain seq x y z
N MET A 1 -9.92 1.90 10.95
CA MET A 1 -9.24 0.59 10.77
C MET A 1 -9.85 -0.09 9.55
N ASN A 2 -9.29 0.09 8.35
CA ASN A 2 -9.75 -0.65 7.17
C ASN A 2 -8.66 -1.66 6.80
N PHE A 3 -8.57 -2.72 7.59
CA PHE A 3 -7.80 -3.90 7.23
C PHE A 3 -8.36 -4.38 5.88
N ASN A 4 -7.53 -4.43 4.83
CA ASN A 4 -7.96 -4.91 3.52
C ASN A 4 -8.13 -6.43 3.58
N ILE A 5 -9.21 -6.86 4.23
CA ILE A 5 -9.50 -8.25 4.56
C ILE A 5 -9.52 -9.14 3.31
N ARG A 6 -9.91 -8.58 2.17
CA ARG A 6 -9.87 -9.25 0.86
C ARG A 6 -8.46 -9.68 0.45
N VAL A 7 -7.45 -8.83 0.69
CA VAL A 7 -6.05 -9.12 0.35
C VAL A 7 -5.48 -10.15 1.29
N PHE A 8 -5.77 -10.02 2.59
CA PHE A 8 -5.34 -10.98 3.59
C PHE A 8 -5.91 -12.38 3.31
N ILE A 9 -7.22 -12.47 3.08
CA ILE A 9 -7.89 -13.73 2.74
C ILE A 9 -7.34 -14.29 1.42
N GLY A 10 -7.17 -13.44 0.40
CA GLY A 10 -6.58 -13.87 -0.88
C GLY A 10 -5.17 -14.44 -0.72
N THR A 11 -4.31 -13.77 0.05
CA THR A 11 -2.94 -14.22 0.27
C THR A 11 -2.89 -15.51 1.10
N PHE A 12 -3.76 -15.63 2.09
CA PHE A 12 -3.92 -16.85 2.88
C PHE A 12 -4.35 -18.03 2.01
N LEU A 13 -5.41 -17.88 1.22
CA LEU A 13 -5.93 -18.93 0.34
C LEU A 13 -4.90 -19.38 -0.69
N VAL A 14 -4.20 -18.44 -1.32
CA VAL A 14 -3.15 -18.76 -2.30
C VAL A 14 -2.00 -19.51 -1.62
N SER A 15 -1.53 -19.06 -0.47
CA SER A 15 -0.43 -19.71 0.26
C SER A 15 -0.83 -21.11 0.74
N PHE A 16 -2.07 -21.28 1.19
CA PHE A 16 -2.63 -22.55 1.62
C PHE A 16 -2.77 -23.54 0.44
N ALA A 17 -3.30 -23.08 -0.69
CA ALA A 17 -3.38 -23.88 -1.91
C ALA A 17 -1.98 -24.29 -2.39
N LEU A 18 -1.00 -23.38 -2.34
CA LEU A 18 0.38 -23.68 -2.71
C LEU A 18 0.99 -24.76 -1.81
N ALA A 19 0.73 -24.71 -0.50
CA ALA A 19 1.20 -25.72 0.45
C ALA A 19 0.59 -27.10 0.17
N LEU A 20 -0.70 -27.16 -0.17
CA LEU A 20 -1.37 -28.42 -0.55
C LEU A 20 -0.85 -28.99 -1.87
N VAL A 21 -0.65 -28.13 -2.88
CA VAL A 21 -0.08 -28.55 -4.16
C VAL A 21 1.36 -29.05 -3.98
N ALA A 22 2.18 -28.35 -3.19
CA ALA A 22 3.54 -28.79 -2.88
C ALA A 22 3.53 -30.16 -2.19
N PHE A 23 2.65 -30.37 -1.21
CA PHE A 23 2.47 -31.67 -0.55
C PHE A 23 2.04 -32.78 -1.52
N ALA A 24 1.15 -32.48 -2.47
CA ALA A 24 0.65 -33.48 -3.43
C ALA A 24 1.67 -33.87 -4.51
N VAL A 25 2.63 -32.99 -4.84
CA VAL A 25 3.59 -33.19 -5.95
C VAL A 25 4.94 -33.72 -5.46
N LEU A 26 5.33 -33.44 -4.21
CA LEU A 26 6.63 -33.86 -3.67
C LEU A 26 6.61 -35.37 -3.31
N PRO A 27 7.44 -36.22 -3.95
CA PRO A 27 7.62 -37.60 -3.50
C PRO A 27 8.31 -37.61 -2.12
N GLU A 28 7.90 -38.52 -1.23
CA GLU A 28 8.33 -38.60 0.19
C GLU A 28 7.76 -37.51 1.11
N SER A 29 6.48 -37.18 0.93
CA SER A 29 5.76 -36.22 1.77
C SER A 29 5.39 -36.83 3.15
N ASP A 30 6.17 -36.51 4.19
CA ASP A 30 5.83 -36.81 5.59
C ASP A 30 4.88 -35.73 6.19
N LEU A 31 4.10 -36.10 7.20
CA LEU A 31 3.21 -35.19 7.96
C LEU A 31 3.98 -33.98 8.52
N MET A 32 5.24 -34.19 8.90
CA MET A 32 6.12 -33.12 9.37
C MET A 32 6.41 -32.08 8.27
N LEU A 33 6.51 -32.49 7.01
CA LEU A 33 6.76 -31.59 5.89
C LEU A 33 5.52 -30.72 5.60
N LEU A 34 4.33 -31.30 5.69
CA LEU A 34 3.06 -30.55 5.61
C LEU A 34 3.00 -29.46 6.71
N LEU A 35 3.34 -29.82 7.95
CA LEU A 35 3.30 -28.88 9.07
C LEU A 35 4.29 -27.71 8.88
N LYS A 36 5.50 -28.00 8.37
CA LYS A 36 6.50 -26.97 8.04
C LYS A 36 6.02 -26.04 6.93
N LEU A 37 5.41 -26.57 5.86
CA LEU A 37 4.85 -25.77 4.78
C LEU A 37 3.69 -24.90 5.25
N LEU A 38 2.83 -25.43 6.13
CA LEU A 38 1.72 -24.66 6.70
C LEU A 38 2.22 -23.53 7.61
N ALA A 39 3.22 -23.79 8.46
CA ALA A 39 3.85 -22.77 9.29
C ALA A 39 4.49 -21.66 8.44
N LEU A 40 5.13 -22.04 7.33
CA LEU A 40 5.71 -21.09 6.37
C LEU A 40 4.62 -20.26 5.67
N ALA A 41 3.53 -20.89 5.22
CA ALA A 41 2.39 -20.20 4.62
C ALA A 41 1.73 -19.20 5.59
N LEU A 42 1.61 -19.56 6.87
CA LEU A 42 1.12 -18.66 7.92
C LEU A 42 2.07 -17.48 8.14
N GLY A 43 3.38 -17.73 8.17
CA GLY A 43 4.39 -16.67 8.24
C GLY A 43 4.31 -15.68 7.08
N ILE A 44 4.18 -16.17 5.85
CA ILE A 44 4.01 -15.33 4.66
C ILE A 44 2.70 -14.53 4.74
N THR A 45 1.61 -15.16 5.19
CA THR A 45 0.31 -14.51 5.33
C THR A 45 0.38 -13.36 6.35
N LEU A 46 1.08 -13.55 7.47
CA LEU A 46 1.30 -12.51 8.49
C LEU A 46 2.17 -11.35 7.97
N LEU A 47 3.10 -11.61 7.06
CA LEU A 47 3.95 -10.60 6.43
C LEU A 47 3.25 -9.85 5.29
N SER A 48 2.24 -10.45 4.65
CA SER A 48 1.51 -9.85 3.53
C SER A 48 0.97 -8.42 3.77
N PRO A 49 0.38 -8.05 4.94
CA PRO A 49 -0.09 -6.68 5.17
C PRO A 49 1.03 -5.64 5.18
N PHE A 50 2.26 -6.02 5.55
CA PHE A 50 3.41 -5.10 5.55
C PHE A 50 3.90 -4.80 4.12
N TRP A 51 3.82 -5.79 3.23
CA TRP A 51 4.27 -5.63 1.85
C TRP A 51 3.21 -5.01 0.94
N TYR A 52 1.93 -5.26 1.21
CA TYR A 52 0.81 -4.77 0.41
C TYR A 52 0.85 -3.26 0.05
N PRO A 53 1.13 -2.33 0.98
CA PRO A 53 1.17 -0.90 0.65
C PRO A 53 2.27 -0.55 -0.36
N HIS A 54 3.40 -1.26 -0.37
CA HIS A 54 4.46 -1.06 -1.35
C HIS A 54 4.04 -1.50 -2.76
N VAL A 55 3.19 -2.52 -2.88
CA VAL A 55 2.74 -3.03 -4.18
C VAL A 55 1.54 -2.24 -4.71
N ARG A 56 0.58 -1.90 -3.84
CA ARG A 56 -0.65 -1.20 -4.23
C ARG A 56 -0.37 0.23 -4.69
N GLY A 57 0.54 0.93 -4.03
CA GLY A 57 0.75 2.36 -4.24
C GLY A 57 -0.44 3.23 -3.85
N VAL A 58 -0.41 4.49 -4.29
CA VAL A 58 -1.53 5.44 -4.15
C VAL A 58 -2.44 5.30 -5.36
N ARG A 59 -3.75 5.20 -5.16
CA ARG A 59 -4.74 5.22 -6.25
C ARG A 59 -5.46 6.55 -6.31
N LYS A 60 -6.01 6.87 -7.49
CA LYS A 60 -6.96 7.97 -7.65
C LYS A 60 -8.13 7.78 -6.66
N GLY A 61 -8.48 8.85 -5.94
CA GLY A 61 -9.48 8.86 -4.88
C GLY A 61 -8.96 8.46 -3.50
N ASP A 62 -7.70 8.04 -3.36
CA ASP A 62 -7.13 7.75 -2.05
C ASP A 62 -6.81 9.08 -1.31
N MET A 63 -7.17 9.14 -0.04
CA MET A 63 -6.81 10.25 0.85
C MET A 63 -5.33 10.19 1.23
N VAL A 64 -4.59 11.27 0.95
CA VAL A 64 -3.17 11.41 1.23
C VAL A 64 -2.91 12.51 2.25
N THR A 65 -1.73 12.46 2.87
CA THR A 65 -1.26 13.50 3.78
C THR A 65 -0.10 14.24 3.14
N ILE A 66 -0.32 15.52 2.87
CA ILE A 66 0.65 16.43 2.27
C ILE A 66 1.54 16.96 3.39
N THR A 67 2.85 16.78 3.23
CA THR A 67 3.86 17.34 4.12
C THR A 67 4.68 18.35 3.29
N SER A 68 4.80 19.58 3.77
CA SER A 68 5.66 20.60 3.18
C SER A 68 6.71 21.01 4.21
N ASP A 69 7.94 21.28 3.76
CA ASP A 69 8.97 21.83 4.66
C ASP A 69 8.62 23.27 5.08
N ALA A 70 7.76 23.96 4.31
CA ALA A 70 7.34 25.35 4.55
C ALA A 70 6.13 25.49 5.50
N VAL A 71 5.37 24.43 5.74
CA VAL A 71 4.15 24.48 6.57
C VAL A 71 4.31 23.53 7.75
N VAL A 72 4.33 24.08 8.97
CA VAL A 72 4.27 23.32 10.23
C VAL A 72 2.86 22.77 10.39
N GLY A 73 2.52 21.74 9.61
CA GLY A 73 1.19 21.16 9.58
C GLY A 73 1.06 20.09 8.51
N SER A 74 0.31 19.03 8.81
CA SER A 74 -0.03 17.99 7.84
C SER A 74 -1.35 18.34 7.16
N LEU A 75 -1.30 18.76 5.90
CA LEU A 75 -2.51 19.00 5.10
C LEU A 75 -3.07 17.66 4.59
N ARG A 76 -4.38 17.59 4.39
CA ARG A 76 -5.06 16.43 3.82
C ARG A 76 -5.54 16.78 2.41
N GLY A 77 -5.52 15.79 1.54
CA GLY A 77 -6.01 15.93 0.19
C GLY A 77 -6.35 14.59 -0.46
N GLU A 78 -7.02 14.65 -1.59
CA GLU A 78 -7.43 13.49 -2.38
C GLU A 78 -6.50 13.33 -3.60
N ALA A 79 -5.98 12.13 -3.83
CA ALA A 79 -5.16 11.85 -5.01
C ALA A 79 -6.01 11.87 -6.28
N LEU A 80 -5.67 12.73 -7.25
CA LEU A 80 -6.33 12.80 -8.55
C LEU A 80 -5.77 11.78 -9.56
N GLU A 81 -4.57 11.30 -9.31
CA GLU A 81 -3.83 10.35 -10.14
C GLU A 81 -3.34 9.16 -9.30
N SER A 82 -3.16 8.02 -9.96
CA SER A 82 -2.56 6.83 -9.32
C SER A 82 -1.06 6.85 -9.52
N GLY A 83 -0.28 6.50 -8.50
CA GLY A 83 1.17 6.55 -8.57
C GLY A 83 1.87 5.66 -7.55
N ARG A 84 3.15 5.41 -7.81
CA ARG A 84 4.04 4.65 -6.94
C ARG A 84 5.06 5.55 -6.22
N GLN A 85 5.72 5.03 -5.20
CA GLN A 85 6.72 5.76 -4.43
C GLN A 85 7.83 6.24 -5.36
N GLY A 86 8.20 7.50 -5.18
CA GLY A 86 9.12 8.20 -6.07
C GLY A 86 8.47 8.85 -7.29
N GLN A 87 7.21 8.55 -7.62
CA GLN A 87 6.47 9.22 -8.69
C GLN A 87 5.78 10.49 -8.19
N GLU A 88 5.55 11.42 -9.10
CA GLU A 88 4.72 12.60 -8.88
C GLU A 88 3.25 12.29 -9.16
N ILE A 89 2.37 12.77 -8.29
CA ILE A 89 0.92 12.68 -8.45
C ILE A 89 0.30 14.04 -8.19
N ARG A 90 -0.83 14.32 -8.84
CA ARG A 90 -1.68 15.46 -8.52
C ARG A 90 -2.59 15.13 -7.34
N VAL A 91 -2.71 16.09 -6.42
CA VAL A 91 -3.54 15.97 -5.23
C VAL A 91 -4.44 17.21 -5.14
N LEU A 92 -5.72 16.99 -4.88
CA LEU A 92 -6.69 18.05 -4.58
C LEU A 92 -6.69 18.29 -3.06
N THR A 93 -6.37 19.51 -2.65
CA THR A 93 -6.39 19.92 -1.25
C THR A 93 -7.83 20.16 -0.79
N GLU A 94 -8.12 20.08 0.51
CA GLU A 94 -9.44 20.42 1.08
C GLU A 94 -9.91 21.84 0.68
N ASP A 95 -8.98 22.75 0.41
CA ASP A 95 -9.24 24.11 -0.07
C ASP A 95 -9.56 24.20 -1.58
N GLY A 96 -9.70 23.07 -2.28
CA GLY A 96 -10.00 23.03 -3.72
C GLY A 96 -8.80 23.29 -4.64
N LYS A 97 -7.59 23.40 -4.09
CA LYS A 97 -6.36 23.65 -4.87
C LYS A 97 -5.70 22.36 -5.33
N GLU A 98 -5.31 22.30 -6.60
CA GLU A 98 -4.50 21.21 -7.14
C GLU A 98 -3.01 21.46 -6.90
N ILE A 99 -2.32 20.45 -6.34
CA ILE A 99 -0.90 20.50 -6.01
C ILE A 99 -0.21 19.26 -6.58
N LYS A 100 0.92 19.45 -7.25
CA LYS A 100 1.81 18.35 -7.64
C LYS A 100 2.67 17.94 -6.45
N CYS A 101 2.53 16.70 -6.02
CA CYS A 101 3.29 16.14 -4.90
C CYS A 101 4.06 14.89 -5.33
N LYS A 102 5.26 14.70 -4.80
CA LYS A 102 6.01 13.46 -4.94
C LYS A 102 5.66 12.49 -3.82
N ILE A 103 5.36 11.24 -4.16
CA ILE A 103 5.09 10.20 -3.15
C ILE A 103 6.42 9.83 -2.48
N THR A 104 6.63 10.30 -1.25
CA THR A 104 7.88 10.06 -0.52
C THR A 104 7.82 8.80 0.33
N LYS A 105 6.68 8.55 0.99
CA LYS A 105 6.56 7.40 1.89
C LYS A 105 5.14 6.87 1.93
N TYR A 106 4.98 5.58 1.75
CA TYR A 106 3.74 4.90 2.14
C TYR A 106 3.72 4.77 3.66
N ALA A 107 2.70 5.30 4.32
CA ALA A 107 2.57 5.11 5.75
C ALA A 107 1.91 3.74 6.04
N GLY A 108 2.57 2.65 5.67
CA GLY A 108 2.15 1.28 5.99
C GLY A 108 0.69 0.94 5.63
N THR A 109 0.16 -0.13 6.22
CA THR A 109 -1.22 -0.63 6.02
C THR A 109 -2.27 0.23 6.73
N PHE A 110 -1.86 1.03 7.71
CA PHE A 110 -2.72 1.71 8.68
C PHE A 110 -2.71 3.23 8.58
N SER A 111 -1.81 3.83 7.79
CA SER A 111 -1.70 5.28 7.70
C SER A 111 -1.67 5.73 6.23
N ARG A 112 -2.09 6.98 6.02
CA ARG A 112 -2.23 7.56 4.68
C ARG A 112 -0.87 7.74 4.03
N ALA A 113 -0.79 7.55 2.72
CA ALA A 113 0.45 7.84 2.01
C ALA A 113 0.87 9.29 2.26
N LYS A 114 2.14 9.47 2.64
CA LYS A 114 2.76 10.77 2.81
C LYS A 114 3.33 11.20 1.48
N VAL A 115 2.87 12.37 1.04
CA VAL A 115 3.32 13.01 -0.19
C VAL A 115 4.01 14.31 0.19
N LYS A 116 5.13 14.60 -0.47
CA LYS A 116 5.86 15.86 -0.27
C LYS A 116 5.53 16.79 -1.42
N ALA A 117 5.08 18.01 -1.12
CA ALA A 117 4.91 19.04 -2.13
C ALA A 117 6.31 19.41 -2.69
N ASN A 118 6.43 19.51 -4.01
CA ASN A 118 7.67 19.97 -4.63
C ASN A 118 7.64 21.51 -4.65
N ASP A 119 8.74 22.18 -4.31
CA ASP A 119 8.79 23.66 -4.18
C ASP A 119 8.40 24.41 -5.46
N GLU A 120 8.42 23.75 -6.62
CA GLU A 120 7.88 24.25 -7.90
C GLU A 120 6.35 24.15 -8.01
N THR A 121 5.65 24.42 -6.91
CA THR A 121 4.19 24.28 -6.83
C THR A 121 3.49 25.29 -7.74
N GLN A 122 3.12 24.87 -8.95
CA GLN A 122 2.11 25.56 -9.75
C GLN A 122 0.76 25.36 -9.08
N VAL A 123 0.34 26.35 -8.26
CA VAL A 123 -1.02 26.44 -7.74
C VAL A 123 -1.91 26.81 -8.92
N ILE A 124 -2.62 25.83 -9.47
CA ILE A 124 -3.64 26.09 -10.48
C ILE A 124 -4.92 26.42 -9.71
N GLU A 125 -5.25 27.70 -9.60
CA GLU A 125 -6.56 28.16 -9.13
C GLU A 125 -7.59 27.92 -10.25
N ILE A 126 -8.61 27.13 -9.95
CA ILE A 126 -9.78 27.00 -10.81
C ILE A 126 -10.69 28.18 -10.44
N GLN A 127 -10.83 29.14 -11.36
CA GLN A 127 -11.85 30.20 -11.31
C GLN A 127 -13.21 29.64 -11.76
#